data_AF-A0A7V2UHY2-F1
#
_entry.id   AF-A0A7V2UHY2-F1
#
_cell.length_a   1.000
_cell.length_b   1.000
_cell.length_c   1.000
_cell.angle_alpha   90.00
_cell.angle_beta   90.00
_cell.angle_gamma   90.00
#
_symmetry.space_group_name_H-M   'P 1'
#
loop_
_entity.id
_entity.type
_entity.pdbx_description
1 polymer ?
#
loop_
_entity_poly.entity_id
_entity_poly.type
_entity_poly.pdbx_seq_one_letter_code
_entity_poly.pdbx_strand_id
1 'polypeptide(L)'
;MSQAVTPELKRWIVEQATAGFPPEAVLKAMRDAGWHEDVAVQAMESTLSEHLQQRSPARGLPAVPGASQASDFTPVLPQPDLRGSPRLLDLGDRVVQVLAQMHSPRMAVFGQFLSDEECDALMDAARPRMQRSLTVQTVTGGEELNADRTSNGMFFRRGESEVVARVEARIARLLNWPVENGEGLQVLQYRPGAEYKPHYDYFDPSEPGT
;
A
#
# COMPACT_ATOMS: atom_id res chain seq x y z
N MET A 1 0.64 39.39 -8.89
CA MET A 1 -0.80 39.51 -9.23
C MET A 1 -1.44 38.17 -8.89
N SER A 2 -2.57 38.14 -8.18
CA SER A 2 -3.23 36.87 -7.83
C SER A 2 -3.89 36.28 -9.08
N GLN A 3 -3.50 35.07 -9.48
CA GLN A 3 -4.15 34.33 -10.56
C GLN A 3 -5.31 33.53 -9.96
N ALA A 4 -6.55 33.90 -10.31
CA ALA A 4 -7.75 33.24 -9.79
C ALA A 4 -8.09 31.99 -10.61
N VAL A 5 -8.26 30.85 -9.94
CA VAL A 5 -8.67 29.58 -10.56
C VAL A 5 -10.13 29.67 -11.01
N THR A 6 -10.38 29.70 -12.32
CA THR A 6 -11.73 29.86 -12.87
C THR A 6 -12.43 28.51 -13.10
N PRO A 7 -13.78 28.48 -13.15
CA PRO A 7 -14.53 27.27 -13.50
C PRO A 7 -14.17 26.68 -14.87
N GLU A 8 -13.82 27.53 -15.83
CA GLU A 8 -13.38 27.12 -17.18
C GLU A 8 -12.04 26.39 -17.12
N LEU A 9 -11.11 26.88 -16.29
CA LEU A 9 -9.83 26.22 -16.07
C LEU A 9 -10.02 24.86 -15.39
N LYS A 10 -10.89 24.80 -14.37
CA LYS A 10 -11.23 23.53 -13.71
C LYS A 10 -11.78 22.51 -14.71
N ARG A 11 -12.71 22.92 -15.58
CA ARG A 11 -13.28 22.06 -16.61
C ARG A 11 -12.21 21.56 -17.58
N TRP A 12 -11.35 22.46 -18.05
CA TRP A 12 -10.26 22.11 -18.96
C TRP A 12 -9.28 21.10 -18.33
N ILE A 13 -8.90 21.26 -17.05
CA ILE A 13 -8.05 20.31 -16.32
C ILE A 13 -8.69 18.91 -16.27
N VAL A 14 -10.00 18.83 -15.97
CA VAL A 14 -10.74 17.56 -15.95
C VAL A 14 -10.79 16.90 -17.33
N GLU A 15 -10.98 17.69 -18.39
CA GLU A 15 -10.98 17.20 -19.77
C GLU A 15 -9.61 16.63 -20.16
N GLN A 16 -8.51 17.31 -19.83
CA GLN A 16 -7.15 16.81 -20.12
C GLN A 16 -6.85 15.52 -19.36
N ALA A 17 -7.22 15.45 -18.07
CA ALA A 17 -7.03 14.25 -17.27
C ALA A 17 -7.90 13.07 -17.77
N THR A 18 -9.14 13.34 -18.18
CA THR A 18 -10.04 12.30 -18.74
C THR A 18 -9.56 11.82 -20.12
N ALA A 19 -8.90 12.69 -20.89
CA ALA A 19 -8.26 12.34 -22.16
C ALA A 19 -6.93 11.58 -22.00
N GLY A 20 -6.46 11.34 -20.77
CA GLY A 20 -5.27 10.55 -20.47
C GLY A 20 -3.95 11.30 -20.58
N PHE A 21 -3.96 12.64 -20.63
CA PHE A 21 -2.71 13.41 -20.60
C PHE A 21 -2.06 13.35 -19.21
N PRO A 22 -0.73 13.17 -19.13
CA PRO A 22 -0.07 13.06 -17.85
C PRO A 22 0.05 14.45 -17.17
N PRO A 23 0.09 14.51 -15.82
CA PRO A 23 0.02 15.76 -15.06
C PRO A 23 1.10 16.78 -15.46
N GLU A 24 2.31 16.33 -15.78
CA GLU A 24 3.41 17.18 -16.21
C GLU A 24 3.12 17.92 -17.53
N ALA A 25 2.36 17.28 -18.45
CA ALA A 25 1.98 17.90 -19.72
C ALA A 25 0.92 19.00 -19.50
N VAL A 26 -0.02 18.76 -18.59
CA VAL A 26 -1.06 19.72 -18.20
C VAL A 26 -0.44 20.92 -17.49
N LEU A 27 0.46 20.68 -16.51
CA LEU A 27 1.20 21.74 -15.82
C LEU A 27 2.08 22.55 -16.77
N LYS A 28 2.75 21.90 -17.72
CA LYS A 28 3.54 22.59 -18.74
C LYS A 28 2.65 23.52 -19.59
N ALA A 29 1.50 23.04 -20.05
CA ALA A 29 0.57 23.86 -20.82
C ALA A 29 0.04 25.07 -20.03
N MET A 30 -0.20 24.90 -18.72
CA MET A 30 -0.58 26.02 -17.84
C MET A 30 0.55 27.04 -17.69
N ARG A 31 1.80 26.58 -17.52
CA ARG A 31 2.97 27.45 -17.46
C ARG A 31 3.22 28.20 -18.76
N ASP A 32 3.08 27.53 -19.90
CA ASP A 32 3.20 28.13 -21.24
C ASP A 32 2.09 29.19 -21.47
N ALA A 33 0.92 29.01 -20.86
CA ALA A 33 -0.17 29.98 -20.83
C ALA A 33 0.01 31.11 -19.78
N GLY A 34 1.14 31.15 -19.09
CA GLY A 34 1.52 32.21 -18.16
C GLY A 34 1.08 31.98 -16.71
N TRP A 35 0.65 30.78 -16.33
CA TRP A 35 0.35 30.45 -14.94
C TRP A 35 1.62 30.27 -14.11
N HIS A 36 1.62 30.85 -12.91
CA HIS A 36 2.62 30.57 -11.89
C HIS A 36 2.52 29.12 -11.46
N GLU A 37 3.67 28.46 -11.31
CA GLU A 37 3.77 27.03 -11.01
C GLU A 37 2.99 26.64 -9.76
N ASP A 38 3.17 27.37 -8.65
CA ASP A 38 2.46 27.09 -7.39
C ASP A 38 0.93 27.17 -7.54
N VAL A 39 0.44 28.12 -8.34
CA VAL A 39 -1.00 28.30 -8.59
C VAL A 39 -1.52 27.20 -9.52
N ALA A 40 -0.72 26.80 -10.52
CA ALA A 40 -1.09 25.74 -11.45
C ALA A 40 -1.19 24.37 -10.77
N VAL A 41 -0.22 24.06 -9.88
CA VAL A 41 -0.24 22.84 -9.06
C VAL A 41 -1.47 22.82 -8.15
N GLN A 42 -1.72 23.89 -7.41
CA GLN A 42 -2.87 23.98 -6.50
C GLN A 42 -4.21 23.88 -7.25
N ALA A 43 -4.32 24.52 -8.42
CA ALA A 43 -5.51 24.45 -9.27
C ALA A 43 -5.76 23.02 -9.77
N MET A 44 -4.71 22.31 -10.18
CA MET A 44 -4.81 20.95 -10.68
C MET A 44 -5.20 19.96 -9.57
N GLU A 45 -4.53 20.02 -8.42
CA GLU A 45 -4.81 19.14 -7.28
C GLU A 45 -6.24 19.31 -6.75
N SER A 46 -6.67 20.55 -6.52
CA SER A 46 -8.01 20.84 -6.02
C SER A 46 -9.10 20.39 -6.99
N THR A 47 -8.92 20.65 -8.28
CA THR A 47 -9.89 20.30 -9.33
C THR A 47 -10.06 18.79 -9.49
N LEU A 48 -8.95 18.03 -9.55
CA LEU A 48 -8.99 16.58 -9.71
C LEU A 48 -9.56 15.90 -8.47
N SER A 49 -9.23 16.40 -7.28
CA SER A 49 -9.80 15.92 -6.02
C SER A 49 -11.32 16.12 -5.96
N GLU A 50 -11.80 17.32 -6.31
CA GLU A 50 -13.24 17.62 -6.42
C GLU A 50 -13.93 16.70 -7.44
N HIS A 51 -13.30 16.46 -8.60
CA HIS A 51 -13.86 15.62 -9.65
C HIS A 51 -13.98 14.14 -9.25
N LEU A 52 -12.96 13.60 -8.56
CA LEU A 52 -12.97 12.22 -8.06
C LEU A 52 -14.05 12.03 -6.99
N GLN A 53 -14.24 13.00 -6.10
CA GLN A 53 -15.33 12.99 -5.10
C GLN A 53 -16.71 13.03 -5.75
N GLN A 54 -16.87 13.78 -6.84
CA GLN A 54 -18.14 13.86 -7.60
C GLN A 54 -18.41 12.60 -8.44
N ARG A 55 -17.37 11.83 -8.81
CA ARG A 55 -17.49 10.59 -9.58
C ARG A 55 -17.64 9.33 -8.73
N SER A 56 -17.50 9.40 -7.40
CA SER A 56 -17.89 8.31 -6.50
C SER A 56 -19.42 8.13 -6.52
N PRO A 57 -19.98 7.04 -7.07
CA PRO A 57 -21.42 6.87 -7.15
C PRO A 57 -21.96 6.32 -5.82
N ALA A 58 -22.32 7.21 -4.91
CA ALA A 58 -23.33 6.91 -3.89
C ALA A 58 -24.72 7.31 -4.39
N ARG A 59 -25.19 6.72 -5.51
CA ARG A 59 -26.61 6.80 -5.90
C ARG A 59 -27.03 5.80 -6.97
N GLY A 60 -27.92 4.90 -6.60
CA GLY A 60 -28.98 4.38 -7.49
C GLY A 60 -28.71 3.05 -8.20
N LEU A 61 -28.80 1.94 -7.46
CA LEU A 61 -29.26 0.66 -8.02
C LEU A 61 -30.56 0.26 -7.29
N PRO A 62 -31.53 -0.35 -7.99
CA PRO A 62 -32.83 -0.68 -7.39
C PRO A 62 -32.66 -1.67 -6.23
N ALA A 63 -33.33 -1.36 -5.12
CA ALA A 63 -33.24 -2.12 -3.88
C ALA A 63 -33.68 -3.57 -4.10
N VAL A 64 -32.80 -4.51 -3.74
CA VAL A 64 -33.18 -5.89 -3.45
C VAL A 64 -33.86 -5.88 -2.08
N PRO A 65 -35.14 -6.27 -1.94
CA PRO A 65 -35.79 -6.28 -0.64
C PRO A 65 -35.16 -7.38 0.22
N GLY A 66 -34.42 -7.00 1.26
CA GLY A 66 -33.87 -7.96 2.23
C GLY A 66 -32.41 -7.72 2.67
N ALA A 67 -31.67 -6.81 2.03
CA ALA A 67 -30.34 -6.43 2.52
C ALA A 67 -30.47 -5.41 3.66
N SER A 68 -30.26 -5.89 4.89
CA SER A 68 -30.07 -5.07 6.08
C SER A 68 -29.05 -3.96 5.84
N GLN A 69 -29.34 -2.78 6.38
CA GLN A 69 -28.61 -1.53 6.22
C GLN A 69 -27.09 -1.71 6.08
N ALA A 70 -26.57 -1.42 4.89
CA ALA A 70 -25.14 -1.25 4.68
C ALA A 70 -24.71 -0.02 5.49
N SER A 71 -23.99 -0.27 6.59
CA SER A 71 -23.33 0.76 7.36
C SER A 71 -22.33 1.53 6.49
N ASP A 72 -22.12 2.80 6.85
CA ASP A 72 -21.04 3.68 6.40
C ASP A 72 -19.65 3.07 6.64
N PHE A 73 -19.31 1.99 5.94
CA PHE A 73 -17.98 1.41 5.96
C PHE A 73 -17.06 2.31 5.14
N THR A 74 -16.45 3.28 5.81
CA THR A 74 -15.13 3.74 5.35
C THR A 74 -14.20 2.53 5.56
N PRO A 75 -13.59 1.95 4.51
CA PRO A 75 -12.72 0.80 4.71
C PRO A 75 -11.56 1.24 5.60
N VAL A 76 -11.54 0.71 6.83
CA VAL A 76 -10.43 0.92 7.76
C VAL A 76 -9.25 0.16 7.19
N LEU A 77 -8.24 0.87 6.69
CA LEU A 77 -7.01 0.23 6.24
C LEU A 77 -6.22 -0.28 7.46
N PRO A 78 -5.56 -1.44 7.36
CA PRO A 78 -4.67 -1.94 8.41
C PRO A 78 -3.60 -0.90 8.71
N GLN A 79 -3.51 -0.46 9.96
CA GLN A 79 -2.57 0.58 10.36
C GLN A 79 -2.22 0.48 11.85
N PRO A 80 -0.97 0.79 12.22
CA PRO A 80 -0.61 0.98 13.62
C PRO A 80 -1.25 2.23 14.20
N ASP A 81 -1.72 2.13 15.45
CA ASP A 81 -2.19 3.29 16.20
C ASP A 81 -1.00 4.11 16.73
N LEU A 82 -0.54 5.06 15.91
CA LEU A 82 0.57 5.96 16.23
C LEU A 82 0.09 7.35 16.69
N ARG A 83 -1.20 7.50 17.04
CA ARG A 83 -1.74 8.77 17.51
C ARG A 83 -1.01 9.21 18.79
N GLY A 84 -0.61 10.48 18.83
CA GLY A 84 0.16 11.01 19.95
C GLY A 84 1.65 10.64 19.95
N SER A 85 2.16 10.04 18.86
CA SER A 85 3.58 9.69 18.70
C SER A 85 4.12 8.85 19.86
N PRO A 86 3.49 7.70 20.18
CA PRO A 86 3.94 6.85 21.27
C PRO A 86 5.35 6.35 20.97
N ARG A 87 6.20 6.27 22.01
CA ARG A 87 7.55 5.70 21.88
C ARG A 87 7.55 4.17 21.97
N LEU A 88 6.50 3.62 22.58
CA LEU A 88 6.34 2.20 22.86
C LEU A 88 4.92 1.76 22.50
N LEU A 89 4.77 0.56 21.94
CA LEU A 89 3.48 -0.08 21.68
C LEU A 89 3.44 -1.44 22.36
N ASP A 90 2.38 -1.71 23.09
CA ASP A 90 2.11 -3.03 23.68
C ASP A 90 1.32 -3.90 22.70
N LEU A 91 1.98 -4.92 22.17
CA LEU A 91 1.43 -5.89 21.21
C LEU A 91 1.03 -7.20 21.90
N GLY A 92 0.77 -7.17 23.21
CA GLY A 92 0.24 -8.28 23.99
C GLY A 92 1.32 -9.24 24.47
N ASP A 93 2.11 -9.77 23.54
CA ASP A 93 3.24 -10.65 23.88
C ASP A 93 4.58 -9.90 24.00
N ARG A 94 4.63 -8.67 23.48
CA ARG A 94 5.84 -7.84 23.45
C ARG A 94 5.51 -6.35 23.43
N VAL A 95 6.34 -5.56 24.11
CA VAL A 95 6.40 -4.10 23.95
C VAL A 95 7.47 -3.75 22.92
N VAL A 96 7.08 -3.06 21.85
CA VAL A 96 7.97 -2.67 20.73
C VAL A 96 8.21 -1.17 20.71
N GLN A 97 9.34 -0.74 20.14
CA GLN A 97 9.72 0.68 20.07
C GLN A 97 9.26 1.31 18.77
N VAL A 98 8.77 2.54 18.80
CA VAL A 98 8.54 3.36 17.60
C VAL A 98 9.77 4.25 17.39
N LEU A 99 10.56 3.95 16.36
CA LEU A 99 11.83 4.62 16.10
C LEU A 99 11.69 5.82 15.15
N ALA A 100 10.79 5.72 14.18
CA ALA A 100 10.51 6.80 13.22
C ALA A 100 9.09 6.68 12.67
N GLN A 101 8.54 7.82 12.23
CA GLN A 101 7.27 7.90 11.52
C GLN A 101 7.34 8.95 10.40
N MET A 102 6.73 8.65 9.27
CA MET A 102 6.49 9.54 8.14
C MET A 102 4.99 9.53 7.82
N HIS A 103 4.41 10.69 7.55
CA HIS A 103 2.96 10.80 7.31
C HIS A 103 2.58 10.64 5.83
N SER A 104 3.47 11.04 4.91
CA SER A 104 3.24 10.98 3.46
C SER A 104 4.55 10.64 2.71
N PRO A 105 4.69 9.41 2.15
CA PRO A 105 3.81 8.26 2.36
C PRO A 105 3.83 7.82 3.83
N ARG A 106 2.78 7.12 4.26
CA ARG A 106 2.71 6.63 5.63
C ARG A 106 3.73 5.52 5.84
N MET A 107 4.72 5.75 6.69
CA MET A 107 5.76 4.77 7.04
C MET A 107 6.08 4.86 8.53
N ALA A 108 6.42 3.72 9.13
CA ALA A 108 6.88 3.65 10.50
C ALA A 108 8.00 2.63 10.65
N VAL A 109 8.94 2.90 11.55
CA VAL A 109 10.05 1.99 11.86
C VAL A 109 9.87 1.49 13.28
N PHE A 110 9.80 0.17 13.44
CA PHE A 110 9.64 -0.47 14.74
C PHE A 110 10.94 -1.16 15.18
N GLY A 111 11.42 -0.81 16.37
CA GLY A 111 12.56 -1.45 17.01
C GLY A 111 12.09 -2.60 17.90
N GLN A 112 12.92 -3.64 18.03
CA GLN A 112 12.66 -4.78 18.92
C GLN A 112 11.37 -5.54 18.57
N PHE A 113 10.91 -5.48 17.31
CA PHE A 113 9.67 -6.15 16.89
C PHE A 113 9.77 -7.68 16.97
N LEU A 114 10.92 -8.23 16.58
CA LEU A 114 11.32 -9.63 16.78
C LEU A 114 12.47 -9.67 17.80
N SER A 115 12.64 -10.75 18.57
CA SER A 115 13.92 -10.98 19.26
C SER A 115 14.89 -11.75 18.39
N ASP A 116 16.14 -11.77 18.81
CA ASP A 116 17.20 -12.51 18.15
C ASP A 116 16.85 -14.00 18.02
N GLU A 117 16.24 -14.61 19.04
CA GLU A 117 15.81 -16.02 18.99
C GLU A 117 14.66 -16.25 18.01
N GLU A 118 13.73 -15.29 17.87
CA GLU A 118 12.65 -15.39 16.88
C GLU A 118 13.21 -15.25 15.46
N CYS A 119 14.16 -14.34 15.25
CA CYS A 119 14.87 -14.18 13.99
C CYS A 119 15.61 -15.48 13.60
N ASP A 120 16.39 -16.05 14.51
CA ASP A 120 17.14 -17.29 14.28
C ASP A 120 16.20 -18.46 14.00
N ALA A 121 15.13 -18.62 14.78
CA ALA A 121 14.14 -19.68 14.57
C ALA A 121 13.47 -19.59 13.19
N LEU A 122 13.10 -18.38 12.75
CA LEU A 122 12.51 -18.18 11.42
C LEU A 122 13.52 -18.47 10.31
N MET A 123 14.77 -18.01 10.45
CA MET A 123 15.83 -18.26 9.48
C MET A 123 16.14 -19.75 9.33
N ASP A 124 16.28 -20.48 10.44
CA ASP A 124 16.62 -21.89 10.43
C ASP A 124 15.48 -22.76 9.89
N ALA A 125 14.23 -22.45 10.24
CA ALA A 125 13.06 -23.14 9.71
C ALA A 125 12.83 -22.87 8.21
N ALA A 126 13.25 -21.70 7.71
CA ALA A 126 13.11 -21.34 6.31
C ALA A 126 14.25 -21.91 5.43
N ARG A 127 15.48 -22.00 5.97
CA ARG A 127 16.70 -22.43 5.26
C ARG A 127 16.55 -23.69 4.39
N PRO A 128 15.96 -24.81 4.84
CA PRO A 128 15.87 -26.03 4.01
C PRO A 128 14.87 -25.91 2.84
N ARG A 129 14.00 -24.89 2.84
CA ARG A 129 12.94 -24.69 1.83
C ARG A 129 13.19 -23.51 0.89
N MET A 130 14.32 -22.82 1.05
CA MET A 130 14.66 -21.68 0.20
C MET A 130 14.82 -22.10 -1.26
N GLN A 131 14.06 -21.47 -2.14
CA GLN A 131 14.15 -21.65 -3.59
C GLN A 131 14.28 -20.31 -4.29
N ARG A 132 14.68 -20.30 -5.55
CA ARG A 132 14.76 -19.07 -6.35
C ARG A 132 13.37 -18.40 -6.35
N SER A 133 13.30 -17.14 -5.91
CA SER A 133 12.03 -16.41 -5.89
C SER A 133 11.50 -16.20 -7.30
N LEU A 134 10.21 -16.51 -7.49
CA LEU A 134 9.46 -16.26 -8.71
C LEU A 134 8.59 -15.01 -8.53
N THR A 135 8.11 -14.43 -9.63
CA THR A 135 7.07 -13.40 -9.62
C THR A 135 5.84 -13.90 -10.35
N VAL A 136 4.69 -13.29 -10.06
CA VAL A 136 3.45 -13.59 -10.80
C VAL A 136 3.54 -12.98 -12.20
N GLN A 137 3.22 -13.76 -13.22
CA GLN A 137 2.98 -13.30 -14.58
C GLN A 137 1.62 -12.60 -14.63
N THR A 138 1.63 -11.31 -14.93
CA THR A 138 0.43 -10.46 -14.97
C THR A 138 -0.63 -10.93 -15.96
N VAL A 139 -0.22 -11.59 -17.06
CA VAL A 139 -1.13 -12.05 -18.12
C VAL A 139 -1.78 -13.40 -17.81
N THR A 140 -1.05 -14.31 -17.16
CA THR A 140 -1.48 -15.71 -16.99
C THR A 140 -1.81 -16.06 -15.53
N GLY A 141 -1.41 -15.22 -14.58
CA GLY A 141 -1.45 -15.52 -13.14
C GLY A 141 -0.44 -16.59 -12.70
N GLY A 142 0.42 -17.09 -13.60
CA GLY A 142 1.41 -18.13 -13.32
C GLY A 142 2.70 -17.59 -12.67
N GLU A 143 3.58 -18.45 -12.20
CA GLU A 143 4.88 -18.04 -11.65
C GLU A 143 5.96 -18.00 -12.76
N GLU A 144 6.76 -16.92 -12.82
CA GLU A 144 7.89 -16.78 -13.74
C GLU A 144 9.19 -16.39 -13.02
N LEU A 145 10.30 -16.84 -13.60
CA LEU A 145 11.65 -16.40 -13.24
C LEU A 145 11.85 -14.94 -13.66
N ASN A 146 11.82 -14.03 -12.68
CA ASN A 146 12.03 -12.62 -12.93
C ASN A 146 13.51 -12.22 -12.74
N ALA A 147 14.06 -11.50 -13.72
CA ALA A 147 15.41 -10.93 -13.64
C ALA A 147 15.51 -9.83 -12.55
N ASP A 148 14.40 -9.15 -12.25
CA ASP A 148 14.32 -8.02 -11.32
C ASP A 148 14.13 -8.43 -9.85
N ARG A 149 13.85 -9.70 -9.59
CA ARG A 149 13.79 -10.29 -8.25
C ARG A 149 14.82 -11.40 -8.17
N THR A 150 15.97 -11.18 -7.54
CA THR A 150 17.10 -12.12 -7.52
C THR A 150 17.32 -12.85 -6.19
N SER A 151 16.35 -12.73 -5.27
CA SER A 151 16.36 -13.43 -3.99
C SER A 151 16.10 -14.94 -4.11
N ASN A 152 16.45 -15.66 -3.04
CA ASN A 152 15.78 -16.91 -2.70
C ASN A 152 14.65 -16.60 -1.72
N GLY A 153 13.56 -17.35 -1.77
CA GLY A 153 12.45 -17.16 -0.85
C GLY A 153 11.66 -18.42 -0.59
N MET A 154 10.82 -18.34 0.44
CA MET A 154 9.84 -19.35 0.77
C MET A 154 8.69 -18.72 1.59
N PHE A 155 7.54 -19.39 1.64
CA PHE A 155 6.40 -19.00 2.47
C PHE A 155 6.13 -20.05 3.55
N PHE A 156 5.97 -19.61 4.79
CA PHE A 156 5.33 -20.42 5.82
C PHE A 156 3.82 -20.50 5.56
N ARG A 157 3.18 -21.61 5.92
CA ARG A 157 1.71 -21.59 6.10
C ARG A 157 1.37 -20.73 7.30
N ARG A 158 0.17 -20.14 7.30
CA ARG A 158 -0.33 -19.40 8.47
C ARG A 158 -0.35 -20.31 9.69
N GLY A 159 0.20 -19.84 10.80
CA GLY A 159 0.32 -20.59 12.04
C GLY A 159 1.11 -21.90 11.94
N GLU A 160 2.02 -22.04 10.98
CA GLU A 160 2.74 -23.31 10.73
C GLU A 160 3.56 -23.79 11.95
N SER A 161 4.02 -22.86 12.78
CA SER A 161 4.73 -23.15 14.03
C SER A 161 4.35 -22.13 15.10
N GLU A 162 4.70 -22.41 16.36
CA GLU A 162 4.40 -21.50 17.46
C GLU A 162 5.05 -20.12 17.29
N VAL A 163 6.28 -20.05 16.74
CA VAL A 163 6.96 -18.78 16.46
C VAL A 163 6.26 -18.01 15.34
N VAL A 164 5.84 -18.70 14.27
CA VAL A 164 5.09 -18.09 13.16
C VAL A 164 3.75 -17.54 13.66
N ALA A 165 2.97 -18.36 14.37
CA ALA A 165 1.67 -17.97 14.91
C ALA A 165 1.77 -16.77 15.85
N ARG A 166 2.80 -16.73 16.70
CA ARG A 166 3.05 -15.62 17.62
C ARG A 166 3.37 -14.32 16.88
N VAL A 167 4.26 -14.38 15.88
CA VAL A 167 4.62 -13.21 15.07
C VAL A 167 3.42 -12.71 14.26
N GLU A 168 2.64 -13.61 13.66
CA GLU A 168 1.41 -13.26 12.93
C GLU A 168 0.37 -12.59 13.84
N ALA A 169 0.16 -13.09 15.05
CA ALA A 169 -0.71 -12.47 16.04
C ALA A 169 -0.23 -11.07 16.47
N ARG A 170 1.10 -10.91 16.61
CA ARG A 170 1.73 -9.60 16.91
C ARG A 170 1.52 -8.60 15.78
N ILE A 171 1.67 -9.03 14.52
CA ILE A 171 1.39 -8.21 13.32
C ILE A 171 -0.09 -7.82 13.27
N ALA A 172 -1.00 -8.78 13.48
CA ALA A 172 -2.44 -8.55 13.51
C ALA A 172 -2.82 -7.48 14.56
N ARG A 173 -2.23 -7.58 15.76
CA ARG A 173 -2.44 -6.60 16.83
C ARG A 173 -1.82 -5.24 16.52
N LEU A 174 -0.62 -5.22 15.91
CA LEU A 174 0.02 -3.98 15.46
C LEU A 174 -0.86 -3.24 14.46
N LEU A 175 -1.40 -3.93 13.47
CA LEU A 175 -2.16 -3.34 12.37
C LEU A 175 -3.66 -3.14 12.67
N ASN A 176 -4.12 -3.59 13.85
CA ASN A 176 -5.53 -3.68 14.20
C ASN A 176 -6.33 -4.37 13.08
N TRP A 177 -5.83 -5.52 12.63
CA TRP A 177 -6.36 -6.23 11.47
C TRP A 177 -6.40 -7.74 11.75
N PRO A 178 -7.46 -8.47 11.34
CA PRO A 178 -7.55 -9.90 11.59
C PRO A 178 -6.39 -10.65 10.92
N VAL A 179 -5.86 -11.66 11.63
CA VAL A 179 -4.76 -12.50 11.10
C VAL A 179 -5.19 -13.26 9.85
N GLU A 180 -6.49 -13.50 9.70
CA GLU A 180 -7.08 -14.21 8.58
C GLU A 180 -6.90 -13.50 7.24
N ASN A 181 -6.67 -12.19 7.28
CA ASN A 181 -6.46 -11.36 6.11
C ASN A 181 -4.98 -11.26 5.72
N GLY A 182 -4.05 -11.74 6.55
CA GLY A 182 -2.62 -11.79 6.21
C GLY A 182 -2.28 -13.02 5.40
N GLU A 183 -1.41 -12.88 4.41
CA GLU A 183 -0.76 -14.03 3.77
C GLU A 183 0.17 -14.75 4.76
N GLY A 184 0.62 -15.95 4.42
CA GLY A 184 1.65 -16.63 5.21
C GLY A 184 2.96 -15.86 5.21
N LEU A 185 3.71 -15.91 6.31
CA LEU A 185 5.00 -15.19 6.41
C LEU A 185 5.95 -15.61 5.29
N GLN A 186 6.36 -14.64 4.47
CA GLN A 186 7.37 -14.83 3.44
C GLN A 186 8.76 -14.50 4.00
N VAL A 187 9.72 -15.41 3.81
CA VAL A 187 11.13 -15.15 4.13
C VAL A 187 11.91 -15.04 2.83
N LEU A 188 12.73 -13.99 2.73
CA LEU A 188 13.58 -13.71 1.58
C LEU A 188 15.04 -13.65 2.00
N GLN A 189 15.92 -14.23 1.18
CA GLN A 189 17.37 -14.21 1.35
C GLN A 189 18.02 -13.53 0.14
N TYR A 190 18.73 -12.44 0.41
CA TYR A 190 19.55 -11.72 -0.58
C TYR A 190 21.03 -12.07 -0.36
N ARG A 191 21.65 -12.68 -1.37
CA ARG A 191 23.11 -12.90 -1.41
C ARG A 191 23.80 -11.64 -1.93
N PRO A 192 25.14 -11.50 -1.78
CA PRO A 192 25.86 -10.38 -2.37
C PRO A 192 25.52 -10.21 -3.87
N GLY A 193 25.11 -9.01 -4.26
CA GLY A 193 24.67 -8.68 -5.62
C GLY A 193 23.20 -8.96 -5.93
N ALA A 194 22.46 -9.63 -5.05
CA ALA A 194 21.02 -9.79 -5.20
C ALA A 194 20.28 -8.51 -4.78
N GLU A 195 19.19 -8.22 -5.48
CA GLU A 195 18.34 -7.06 -5.26
C GLU A 195 16.87 -7.38 -5.58
N TYR A 196 16.01 -6.44 -5.20
CA TYR A 196 14.64 -6.36 -5.67
C TYR A 196 14.41 -4.95 -6.21
N LYS A 197 14.04 -4.83 -7.49
CA LYS A 197 13.67 -3.55 -8.09
C LYS A 197 12.41 -2.95 -7.44
N PRO A 198 12.25 -1.61 -7.49
CA PRO A 198 11.04 -0.94 -7.01
C PRO A 198 9.77 -1.55 -7.63
N HIS A 199 8.78 -1.83 -6.79
CA HIS A 199 7.48 -2.38 -7.16
C HIS A 199 6.42 -1.93 -6.16
N TYR A 200 5.17 -2.24 -6.45
CA TYR A 200 4.07 -2.12 -5.50
C TYR A 200 3.75 -3.48 -4.88
N ASP A 201 3.42 -3.48 -3.59
CA ASP A 201 2.94 -4.68 -2.88
C ASP A 201 1.47 -5.00 -3.20
N TYR A 202 0.75 -4.06 -3.82
CA TYR A 202 -0.61 -4.28 -4.29
C TYR A 202 -0.62 -4.75 -5.73
N PHE A 203 -1.68 -5.47 -6.11
CA PHE A 203 -1.95 -5.82 -7.50
C PHE A 203 -2.85 -4.78 -8.17
N ASP A 204 -2.63 -4.51 -9.46
CA ASP A 204 -3.50 -3.60 -10.22
C ASP A 204 -4.88 -4.23 -10.41
N PRO A 205 -5.97 -3.63 -9.88
CA PRO A 205 -7.31 -4.21 -10.00
C PRO A 205 -7.82 -4.36 -11.44
N SER A 206 -7.15 -3.74 -12.42
CA SER A 206 -7.47 -3.83 -13.83
C SER A 206 -6.78 -4.99 -14.56
N GLU A 207 -5.81 -5.66 -13.93
CA GLU A 207 -5.14 -6.81 -14.52
C GLU A 207 -5.86 -8.13 -14.17
N PRO A 208 -6.10 -9.03 -15.14
CA PRO A 208 -6.89 -10.25 -14.93
C PRO A 208 -6.16 -11.34 -14.12
N GLY A 209 -4.86 -11.17 -13.84
CA GLY A 209 -4.03 -12.07 -13.04
C GLY A 209 -4.08 -11.81 -11.54
N THR A 210 -5.09 -11.07 -11.05
CA THR A 210 -5.28 -10.68 -9.64
C THR A 210 -6.48 -11.36 -9.00
#